data_AF-A0A365KXI7-F1
#
_entry.id   AF-A0A365KXI7-F1
#
_cell.length_a   1.000
_cell.length_b   1.000
_cell.length_c   1.000
_cell.angle_alpha   90.00
_cell.angle_beta   90.00
_cell.angle_gamma   90.00
#
_symmetry.space_group_name_H-M   'P 1'
#
loop_
_entity.id
_entity.type
_entity.pdbx_description
1 polymer ?
#
loop_
_entity_poly.entity_id
_entity_poly.type
_entity_poly.pdbx_seq_one_letter_code
_entity_poly.pdbx_strand_id
1 'polypeptide(L)' 'MPESDAESLYAAHPESELLIIGDMNHVLKKVSGEGENEAANSNPVLPLTDGLVDGILQFLE' A
#
# COMPACT_ATOMS: atom_id res chain seq x y z
N MET A 1 1.29 -6.59 -7.86
CA MET A 1 -0.06 -6.82 -8.44
C MET A 1 -0.42 -5.57 -9.23
N PRO A 2 -1.14 -5.68 -10.35
CA PRO A 2 -1.58 -4.50 -11.09
C PRO A 2 -2.67 -3.74 -10.31
N GLU A 3 -2.71 -2.42 -10.47
CA GLU A 3 -3.72 -1.56 -9.82
C GLU A 3 -5.15 -1.92 -10.24
N SER A 4 -5.31 -2.41 -11.47
CA SER A 4 -6.59 -2.83 -12.05
C SER A 4 -7.32 -3.92 -11.25
N ASP A 5 -6.58 -4.75 -10.51
CA ASP A 5 -7.18 -5.78 -9.66
C ASP A 5 -7.96 -5.14 -8.50
N ALA A 6 -7.39 -4.09 -7.90
CA ALA A 6 -8.04 -3.32 -6.83
C ALA A 6 -9.20 -2.46 -7.36
N GLU A 7 -9.04 -1.85 -8.53
CA GLU A 7 -10.11 -1.11 -9.22
C GLU A 7 -11.30 -2.01 -9.54
N SER A 8 -11.05 -3.25 -9.97
CA SER A 8 -12.10 -4.23 -10.28
C SER A 8 -12.89 -4.63 -9.02
N LEU A 9 -12.22 -4.76 -7.88
CA LEU A 9 -12.88 -5.04 -6.60
C LEU A 9 -13.77 -3.88 -6.15
N TYR A 10 -13.27 -2.65 -6.26
CA TYR A 10 -14.05 -1.45 -5.95
C TYR A 10 -15.26 -1.31 -6.89
N ALA A 11 -15.10 -1.57 -8.20
CA ALA A 11 -16.20 -1.53 -9.15
C ALA A 11 -17.30 -2.57 -8.86
N ALA A 12 -16.94 -3.71 -8.27
CA ALA A 12 -17.90 -4.74 -7.84
C ALA A 12 -18.64 -4.36 -6.55
N HIS A 13 -18.05 -3.53 -5.69
CA HIS A 13 -18.61 -3.05 -4.43
C HIS A 13 -18.41 -1.54 -4.26
N PRO A 14 -19.19 -0.70 -4.97
CA PRO A 14 -19.00 0.75 -4.99
C PRO A 14 -19.18 1.44 -3.63
N GLU A 15 -19.78 0.76 -2.65
CA GLU A 15 -19.86 1.19 -1.25
C GLU A 15 -18.55 1.04 -0.45
N SER A 16 -17.54 0.37 -1.00
CA SER A 16 -16.21 0.30 -0.40
C SER A 16 -15.44 1.60 -0.62
N GLU A 17 -14.24 1.71 -0.04
CA GLU A 17 -13.29 2.79 -0.33
C GLU A 17 -12.05 2.22 -1.01
N LEU A 18 -11.45 2.98 -1.93
CA LEU A 18 -10.25 2.58 -2.67
C LEU A 18 -9.11 3.59 -2.45
N LEU A 19 -7.99 3.09 -1.92
CA LEU A 19 -6.75 3.83 -1.79
C LEU A 19 -5.62 3.06 -2.48
N ILE A 20 -5.03 3.64 -3.52
CA ILE A 20 -3.87 3.09 -4.24
C ILE A 20 -2.61 3.82 -3.75
N ILE A 21 -1.65 3.05 -3.22
CA ILE A 21 -0.35 3.55 -2.77
C ILE A 21 0.73 2.90 -3.62
N GLY A 22 1.37 3.70 -4.47
CA GLY A 22 2.46 3.26 -5.35
C GLY A 22 3.73 2.90 -4.59
N ASP A 23 4.55 2.04 -5.21
CA ASP A 23 5.87 1.61 -4.72
C ASP A 23 5.90 0.98 -3.31
N MET A 24 4.74 0.59 -2.78
CA MET A 24 4.61 -0.08 -1.49
C MET A 24 4.79 -1.58 -1.65
N ASN A 25 5.70 -2.16 -0.88
CA ASN A 25 5.87 -3.61 -0.82
C ASN A 25 4.90 -4.28 0.16
N HIS A 26 4.94 -5.61 0.23
CA HIS A 26 4.05 -6.39 1.08
C HIS A 26 4.25 -6.20 2.59
N VAL A 27 5.41 -5.69 3.03
CA VAL A 27 5.66 -5.28 4.43
C VAL A 27 5.38 -3.80 4.66
N LEU A 28 4.64 -3.17 3.74
CA LEU A 28 4.09 -1.82 3.83
C LEU A 28 5.14 -0.69 3.77
N LYS A 29 6.30 -0.98 3.19
CA LYS A 29 7.43 -0.06 3.03
C LYS A 29 7.55 0.41 1.58
N LYS A 30 7.99 1.64 1.38
CA LYS A 30 8.32 2.17 0.06
C LYS A 30 9.65 1.59 -0.41
N VAL A 31 9.68 1.03 -1.61
CA VAL A 31 10.88 0.43 -2.20
C VAL A 31 11.00 0.81 -3.67
N SER A 32 12.22 1.04 -4.16
CA SER A 32 12.46 1.49 -5.54
C SER A 32 13.00 0.39 -6.48
N GLY A 33 13.17 -0.84 -5.98
CA GLY A 33 13.61 -1.99 -6.78
C GLY A 33 13.75 -3.29 -5.98
N GLU A 34 14.08 -4.38 -6.68
CA GLU A 34 14.13 -5.74 -6.09
C GLU A 34 15.14 -5.87 -4.93
N GLY A 35 16.32 -5.27 -5.06
CA GLY A 35 17.34 -5.32 -3.99
C GLY A 35 16.89 -4.61 -2.71
N GLU A 36 16.21 -3.47 -2.84
CA GLU A 36 15.61 -2.78 -1.68
C GLU A 36 14.41 -3.54 -1.13
N ASN A 37 13.63 -4.18 -2.00
CA ASN A 37 12.46 -4.95 -1.62
C ASN A 37 12.80 -6.10 -0.67
N GLU A 38 13.88 -6.85 -0.96
CA GLU A 38 14.34 -7.91 -0.07
C GLU A 38 14.90 -7.37 1.25
N ALA A 39 15.71 -6.30 1.19
CA ALA A 39 16.31 -5.70 2.38
C ALA A 39 15.25 -5.11 3.34
N ALA A 40 14.18 -4.52 2.79
CA ALA A 40 13.11 -3.91 3.57
C ALA A 40 12.37 -4.90 4.49
N ASN A 41 12.37 -6.20 4.18
CA ASN A 41 11.72 -7.23 4.99
C ASN A 41 12.33 -7.39 6.39
N SER A 42 13.61 -7.03 6.55
CA SER A 42 14.35 -7.21 7.81
C SER A 42 14.80 -5.90 8.46
N ASN A 43 14.47 -4.74 7.86
CA ASN A 43 14.88 -3.44 8.37
C ASN A 43 13.70 -2.74 9.10
N PRO A 44 13.61 -2.84 10.43
CA PRO A 44 12.50 -2.25 11.19
C PRO A 44 12.56 -0.72 11.28
N VAL A 45 13.68 -0.11 10.92
CA VAL A 45 13.88 1.35 11.02
C VAL A 45 13.27 2.08 9.82
N LEU A 46 13.01 1.37 8.70
CA LEU A 46 12.35 1.99 7.55
C LEU A 46 10.92 2.42 7.92
N PRO A 47 10.51 3.64 7.57
CA PRO A 47 9.15 4.11 7.83
C PRO A 47 8.13 3.32 6.99
N LEU A 48 6.87 3.32 7.43
CA LEU A 48 5.77 2.89 6.56
C LEU A 48 5.64 3.84 5.37
N THR A 49 5.05 3.36 4.28
CA THR A 49 4.81 4.18 3.10
C THR A 49 3.90 5.36 3.44
N ASP A 50 4.26 6.54 2.94
CA ASP A 50 3.48 7.76 3.12
C ASP A 50 2.03 7.58 2.66
N GLY A 51 1.09 8.21 3.36
CA GLY A 51 -0.35 8.13 3.07
C GLY A 51 -1.05 6.86 3.57
N LEU A 52 -0.33 5.81 3.96
CA LEU A 52 -0.96 4.59 4.49
C LEU A 52 -1.67 4.84 5.82
N VAL A 53 -0.97 5.44 6.78
CA VAL A 53 -1.54 5.69 8.12
C VAL A 53 -2.67 6.70 8.02
N ASP A 54 -2.48 7.78 7.26
CA ASP A 54 -3.49 8.82 7.06
C ASP A 54 -4.75 8.25 6.40
N GLY A 55 -4.59 7.40 5.38
CA GLY A 55 -5.71 6.74 4.71
C GLY A 55 -6.49 5.78 5.62
N ILE A 56 -5.80 5.04 6.49
CA ILE A 56 -6.46 4.19 7.49
C ILE A 56 -7.22 5.04 8.51
N LEU A 57 -6.63 6.14 8.97
CA LEU A 57 -7.29 7.03 9.92
C LEU A 57 -8.55 7.65 9.30
N GLN A 58 -8.47 8.09 8.04
CA GLN A 58 -9.62 8.62 7.30
C GLN A 58 -10.74 7.58 7.15
N PHE A 59 -10.40 6.31 6.90
CA PHE A 59 -11.39 5.23 6.77
C PHE A 59 -12.13 4.90 8.08
N LEU A 60 -11.54 5.22 9.23
CA LEU A 60 -12.13 4.92 10.54
C LEU A 60 -13.05 6.03 11.07
N GLU A 61 -13.08 7.20 10.44
CA GLU A 61 -13.96 8.33 10.78
C GLU A 61 -15.39 8.13 10.25
#